data_AF-A0A1H0MHW2-F1
#
_entry.id   AF-A0A1H0MHW2-F1
#
_cell.length_a   1.000
_cell.length_b   1.000
_cell.length_c   1.000
_cell.angle_alpha   90.00
_cell.angle_beta   90.00
_cell.angle_gamma   90.00
#
_symmetry.space_group_name_H-M   'P 1'
#
loop_
_entity.id
_entity.type
_entity.pdbx_description
1 polymer ?
#
loop_
_entity_poly.entity_id
_entity_poly.type
_entity_poly.pdbx_seq_one_letter_code
_entity_poly.pdbx_strand_id
1 'polypeptide(L)'
;MSDYEDVAFQNEIKTYLPNFTNYNVKATYIKSSDAAFDGWKWERTATASKQATSLPDLQAIVLKDPSIKTLVFHGYYDVVTPFYQTELDIEGAGLKDRMPVGLFEGGHMTYSSEEARKPLKEMLNKFYAPPYAGPGLPRLGPCRCNRRRQGAASVAPFA
;
A
#
# COMPACT_ATOMS: atom_id res chain seq x y z
N MET A 1 -16.79 4.32 -18.14
CA MET A 1 -15.48 3.68 -18.37
C MET A 1 -14.86 4.42 -19.54
N SER A 2 -13.63 4.91 -19.40
CA SER A 2 -12.96 5.75 -20.41
C SER A 2 -12.87 5.05 -21.77
N ASP A 3 -13.14 5.78 -22.86
CA ASP A 3 -13.01 5.30 -24.25
C ASP A 3 -11.56 4.94 -24.64
N TYR A 4 -10.59 5.18 -23.74
CA TYR A 4 -9.17 4.87 -23.95
C TYR A 4 -8.82 3.38 -23.86
N GLU A 5 -9.61 2.56 -23.18
CA GLU A 5 -9.37 1.12 -23.06
C GLU A 5 -10.42 0.32 -23.83
N ASP A 6 -10.50 0.61 -25.13
CA ASP A 6 -11.46 0.03 -26.05
C ASP A 6 -11.03 -1.37 -26.55
N VAL A 7 -11.74 -1.88 -27.56
CA VAL A 7 -11.45 -3.17 -28.19
C VAL A 7 -10.11 -3.12 -28.93
N ALA A 8 -9.72 -1.98 -29.50
CA ALA A 8 -8.46 -1.84 -30.22
C ALA A 8 -7.28 -1.98 -29.24
N PHE A 9 -7.33 -1.31 -28.09
CA PHE A 9 -6.33 -1.48 -27.02
C PHE A 9 -6.22 -2.94 -26.58
N GLN A 10 -7.35 -3.61 -26.33
CA GLN A 10 -7.35 -5.01 -25.89
C GLN A 10 -6.76 -5.98 -26.92
N ASN A 11 -6.92 -5.71 -28.20
CA ASN A 11 -6.34 -6.53 -29.26
C ASN A 11 -4.84 -6.29 -29.37
N GLU A 12 -4.41 -5.03 -29.28
CA GLU A 12 -3.00 -4.68 -29.41
C GLU A 12 -2.19 -5.17 -28.20
N ILE A 13 -2.69 -4.98 -26.96
CA ILE A 13 -1.93 -5.35 -25.76
C ILE A 13 -1.64 -6.86 -25.67
N LYS A 14 -2.54 -7.70 -26.19
CA LYS A 14 -2.34 -9.16 -26.28
C LYS A 14 -1.17 -9.54 -27.18
N THR A 15 -0.93 -8.75 -28.22
CA THR A 15 0.19 -8.94 -29.15
C THR A 15 1.45 -8.26 -28.62
N TYR A 16 1.30 -7.08 -28.03
CA TYR A 16 2.41 -6.27 -27.54
C TYR A 16 3.19 -6.96 -26.41
N LEU A 17 2.50 -7.49 -25.39
CA LEU A 17 3.12 -8.12 -24.23
C LEU A 17 4.10 -9.26 -24.60
N PRO A 18 3.71 -10.31 -25.33
CA PRO A 18 4.64 -11.37 -25.68
C PRO A 18 5.74 -10.88 -26.65
N ASN A 19 5.41 -10.03 -27.61
CA ASN A 19 6.33 -9.67 -28.70
C ASN A 19 7.38 -8.63 -28.31
N PHE A 20 7.03 -7.69 -27.41
CA PHE A 20 7.91 -6.55 -27.07
C PHE A 20 8.48 -6.63 -25.66
N THR A 21 7.74 -7.18 -24.69
CA THR A 21 8.21 -7.27 -23.29
C THR A 21 8.65 -8.67 -22.89
N ASN A 22 8.49 -9.66 -23.79
CA ASN A 22 8.70 -11.09 -23.52
C ASN A 22 7.81 -11.61 -22.37
N TYR A 23 6.71 -10.92 -22.08
CA TYR A 23 5.78 -11.31 -21.03
C TYR A 23 4.82 -12.37 -21.57
N ASN A 24 5.14 -13.64 -21.29
CA ASN A 24 4.37 -14.80 -21.74
C ASN A 24 3.69 -15.49 -20.55
N VAL A 25 2.36 -15.46 -20.52
CA VAL A 25 1.56 -16.13 -19.49
C VAL A 25 0.46 -16.99 -20.12
N LYS A 26 0.08 -18.07 -19.44
CA LYS A 26 -1.02 -18.95 -19.88
C LYS A 26 -2.41 -18.34 -19.65
N ALA A 27 -2.51 -17.34 -18.77
CA ALA A 27 -3.78 -16.72 -18.42
C ALA A 27 -4.29 -15.83 -19.56
N THR A 28 -5.61 -15.85 -19.79
CA THR A 28 -6.26 -14.95 -20.74
C THR A 28 -6.20 -13.52 -20.21
N TYR A 29 -5.73 -12.59 -21.04
CA TYR A 29 -5.81 -11.17 -20.72
C TYR A 29 -7.27 -10.71 -20.73
N ILE A 30 -7.73 -10.20 -19.59
CA ILE A 30 -9.00 -9.52 -19.42
C ILE A 30 -8.72 -8.11 -18.91
N LYS A 31 -9.31 -7.10 -19.55
CA LYS A 31 -9.14 -5.70 -19.15
C LYS A 31 -9.75 -5.43 -17.77
N SER A 32 -11.00 -5.84 -17.62
CA SER A 32 -11.80 -5.75 -16.40
C SER A 32 -12.77 -6.92 -16.39
N SER A 33 -13.21 -7.34 -15.20
CA SER A 33 -14.14 -8.45 -15.05
C SER A 33 -15.40 -7.99 -14.34
N ASP A 34 -16.46 -7.74 -15.11
CA ASP A 34 -17.77 -7.38 -14.57
C ASP A 34 -18.32 -8.52 -13.71
N ALA A 35 -18.10 -9.78 -14.11
CA ALA A 35 -18.46 -10.94 -13.31
C ALA A 35 -17.74 -10.98 -11.95
N ALA A 36 -16.46 -10.60 -11.89
CA ALA A 36 -15.74 -10.50 -10.61
C ALA A 36 -16.27 -9.36 -9.76
N PHE A 37 -16.65 -8.23 -10.38
CA PHE A 37 -17.28 -7.11 -9.70
C PHE A 37 -18.64 -7.48 -9.12
N ASP A 38 -19.52 -8.10 -9.90
CA ASP A 38 -20.86 -8.52 -9.49
C ASP A 38 -20.83 -9.62 -8.43
N GLY A 39 -19.83 -10.50 -8.50
CA GLY A 39 -19.61 -11.56 -7.51
C GLY A 39 -18.89 -11.11 -6.24
N TRP A 40 -18.40 -9.87 -6.17
CA TRP A 40 -17.61 -9.40 -5.05
C TRP A 40 -18.47 -9.17 -3.80
N LYS A 41 -18.08 -9.79 -2.68
CA LYS A 41 -18.72 -9.60 -1.40
C LYS A 41 -18.11 -8.39 -0.68
N TRP A 42 -18.84 -7.27 -0.71
CA TRP A 42 -18.43 -6.01 -0.09
C TRP A 42 -18.58 -6.01 1.43
N GLU A 43 -19.39 -6.93 1.98
CA GLU A 43 -19.61 -7.08 3.41
C GLU A 43 -18.32 -7.45 4.14
N ARG A 44 -18.01 -6.73 5.21
CA ARG A 44 -16.90 -7.04 6.11
C ARG A 44 -17.45 -7.33 7.50
N THR A 45 -17.01 -8.44 8.09
CA THR A 45 -17.57 -9.00 9.33
C THR A 45 -17.34 -8.12 10.57
N ALA A 46 -16.43 -7.14 10.50
CA ALA A 46 -15.91 -6.41 11.66
C ALA A 46 -15.93 -4.87 11.52
N THR A 47 -16.55 -4.30 10.48
CA THR A 47 -16.53 -2.84 10.27
C THR A 47 -17.84 -2.19 10.71
N ALA A 48 -17.74 -1.12 11.51
CA ALA A 48 -18.88 -0.28 11.89
C ALA A 48 -19.42 0.57 10.71
N SER A 49 -18.68 0.65 9.60
CA SER A 49 -19.11 1.35 8.39
C SER A 49 -19.83 0.40 7.41
N LYS A 50 -20.94 0.88 6.85
CA LYS A 50 -21.64 0.25 5.72
C LYS A 50 -20.99 0.56 4.37
N GLN A 51 -20.02 1.48 4.33
CA GLN A 51 -19.28 1.80 3.11
C GLN A 51 -18.20 0.75 2.90
N ALA A 52 -18.06 0.30 1.66
CA ALA A 52 -16.94 -0.53 1.24
C ALA A 52 -15.63 0.26 1.45
N THR A 53 -14.88 -0.08 2.50
CA THR A 53 -13.59 0.53 2.79
C THR A 53 -12.58 -0.53 3.22
N SER A 54 -11.33 -0.37 2.77
CA SER A 54 -10.19 -1.17 3.22
C SER A 54 -9.47 -0.54 4.43
N LEU A 55 -9.86 0.66 4.86
CA LEU A 55 -9.13 1.40 5.87
C LEU A 55 -9.05 0.66 7.22
N PRO A 56 -10.11 0.02 7.75
CA PRO A 56 -10.00 -0.73 9.00
C PRO A 56 -9.03 -1.91 8.92
N ASP A 57 -8.98 -2.59 7.77
CA ASP A 57 -8.05 -3.70 7.54
C ASP A 57 -6.60 -3.20 7.42
N LEU A 58 -6.40 -2.06 6.73
CA LEU A 58 -5.10 -1.38 6.65
C LEU A 58 -4.63 -0.89 8.02
N GLN A 59 -5.53 -0.32 8.82
CA GLN A 59 -5.24 0.10 10.18
C GLN A 59 -4.80 -1.10 11.03
N ALA A 60 -5.57 -2.19 11.00
CA ALA A 60 -5.26 -3.39 11.76
C ALA A 60 -3.88 -3.98 11.40
N ILE A 61 -3.55 -4.03 10.10
CA ILE A 61 -2.28 -4.62 9.67
C ILE A 61 -1.07 -3.70 9.94
N VAL A 62 -1.20 -2.40 9.72
CA VAL A 62 -0.12 -1.42 9.95
C VAL A 62 0.18 -1.27 11.45
N LEU A 63 -0.84 -1.36 12.31
CA LEU A 63 -0.66 -1.36 13.76
C LEU A 63 -0.04 -2.67 14.26
N LYS A 64 -0.33 -3.79 13.62
CA LYS A 64 0.20 -5.11 14.00
C LYS A 64 1.64 -5.32 13.53
N ASP A 65 1.96 -4.92 12.31
CA ASP A 65 3.29 -5.02 11.72
C ASP A 65 3.81 -3.64 11.26
N PRO A 66 4.59 -2.97 12.12
CA PRO A 66 5.19 -1.67 11.81
C PRO A 66 6.19 -1.72 10.65
N SER A 67 6.58 -2.90 10.17
CA SER A 67 7.48 -3.04 9.02
C SER A 67 6.76 -2.91 7.68
N ILE A 68 5.42 -2.86 7.67
CA ILE A 68 4.66 -2.64 6.44
C ILE A 68 4.81 -1.18 5.99
N LYS A 69 5.23 -0.99 4.74
CA LYS A 69 5.22 0.32 4.07
C LYS A 69 3.85 0.58 3.46
N THR A 70 3.38 1.80 3.62
CA THR A 70 2.15 2.30 3.02
C THR A 70 2.42 3.62 2.34
N LEU A 71 1.71 3.87 1.25
CA LEU A 71 1.81 5.08 0.44
C LEU A 71 0.48 5.29 -0.26
N VAL A 72 -0.03 6.51 -0.23
CA VAL A 72 -1.19 6.91 -1.00
C VAL A 72 -0.79 8.05 -1.92
N PHE A 73 -1.33 8.09 -3.14
CA PHE A 73 -1.14 9.22 -4.04
C PHE A 73 -2.43 9.57 -4.77
N HIS A 74 -2.61 10.85 -5.06
CA HIS A 74 -3.75 11.39 -5.81
C HIS A 74 -3.29 12.33 -6.91
N GLY A 75 -4.16 12.48 -7.93
CA GLY A 75 -4.12 13.65 -8.80
C GLY A 75 -4.77 14.85 -8.12
N TYR A 76 -4.15 16.01 -8.23
CA TYR A 76 -4.62 17.26 -7.62
C TYR A 76 -6.02 17.67 -8.12
N TYR A 77 -6.34 17.37 -9.38
CA TYR A 77 -7.62 17.66 -10.01
C TYR A 77 -8.56 16.45 -10.05
N ASP A 78 -8.32 15.42 -9.24
CA ASP A 78 -9.18 14.25 -9.18
C ASP A 78 -10.48 14.52 -8.41
N VAL A 79 -11.57 14.65 -9.16
CA VAL A 79 -12.93 14.83 -8.61
C VAL A 79 -13.67 13.51 -8.38
N VAL A 80 -13.14 12.37 -8.86
CA VAL A 80 -13.73 11.04 -8.64
C VAL A 80 -13.32 10.52 -7.26
N THR A 81 -12.05 10.72 -6.89
CA THR A 81 -11.52 10.39 -5.55
C THR A 81 -10.78 11.58 -4.93
N PRO A 82 -11.51 12.57 -4.37
CA PRO A 82 -10.90 13.77 -3.80
C PRO A 82 -9.91 13.46 -2.66
N PHE A 83 -8.70 13.99 -2.77
CA PHE A 83 -7.60 13.66 -1.84
C PHE A 83 -7.88 14.05 -0.39
N TYR A 84 -8.58 15.16 -0.15
CA TYR A 84 -8.81 15.67 1.20
C TYR A 84 -9.65 14.71 2.06
N GLN A 85 -10.61 13.99 1.46
CA GLN A 85 -11.36 12.97 2.18
C GLN A 85 -10.43 11.85 2.67
N THR A 86 -9.46 11.46 1.85
CA THR A 86 -8.46 10.44 2.22
C THR A 86 -7.59 10.89 3.39
N GLU A 87 -7.17 12.16 3.41
CA GLU A 87 -6.40 12.71 4.53
C GLU A 87 -7.20 12.70 5.84
N LEU A 88 -8.47 13.10 5.80
CA LEU A 88 -9.37 13.04 6.95
C LEU A 88 -9.57 11.61 7.45
N ASP A 89 -9.75 10.66 6.55
CA ASP A 89 -9.95 9.24 6.88
C ASP A 89 -8.68 8.65 7.53
N ILE A 90 -7.50 8.92 6.97
CA ILE A 90 -6.20 8.48 7.52
C ILE A 90 -5.96 9.09 8.91
N GLU A 91 -6.28 10.37 9.09
CA GLU A 91 -6.16 11.05 10.38
C GLU A 91 -7.14 10.48 11.42
N GLY A 92 -8.40 10.26 11.03
CA GLY A 92 -9.41 9.61 11.88
C GLY A 92 -9.03 8.18 12.30
N ALA A 93 -8.26 7.47 11.46
CA ALA A 93 -7.69 6.16 11.79
C ALA A 93 -6.38 6.23 12.60
N GLY A 94 -5.85 7.42 12.90
CA GLY A 94 -4.58 7.56 13.62
C GLY A 94 -3.36 7.08 12.82
N LEU A 95 -3.43 7.13 11.49
CA LEU A 95 -2.40 6.62 10.58
C LEU A 95 -1.61 7.72 9.86
N LYS A 96 -1.80 8.99 10.21
CA LYS A 96 -1.18 10.16 9.54
C LYS A 96 0.34 10.04 9.39
N ASP A 97 1.03 9.61 10.44
CA ASP A 97 2.50 9.45 10.42
C ASP A 97 2.96 8.13 9.76
N ARG A 98 2.02 7.24 9.43
CA ARG A 98 2.27 5.90 8.88
C ARG A 98 1.95 5.81 7.39
N MET A 99 0.97 6.58 6.92
CA MET A 99 0.44 6.55 5.56
C MET A 99 0.62 7.93 4.90
N PRO A 100 1.83 8.26 4.39
CA PRO A 100 2.04 9.51 3.68
C PRO A 100 1.18 9.57 2.41
N VAL A 101 0.63 10.77 2.17
CA VAL A 101 -0.16 11.10 0.96
C VAL A 101 0.69 12.00 0.05
N GLY A 102 0.83 11.61 -1.21
CA GLY A 102 1.46 12.41 -2.26
C GLY A 102 0.43 13.02 -3.21
N LEU A 103 0.59 14.30 -3.54
CA LEU A 103 -0.25 15.00 -4.52
C LEU A 103 0.56 15.30 -5.77
N PHE A 104 -0.01 14.95 -6.92
CA PHE A 104 0.63 15.10 -8.21
C PHE A 104 -0.28 15.82 -9.19
N GLU A 105 0.32 16.42 -10.22
CA GLU A 105 -0.44 17.07 -11.28
C GLU A 105 -1.37 16.08 -12.00
N GLY A 106 -2.52 16.55 -12.46
CA GLY A 106 -3.48 15.75 -13.21
C GLY A 106 -4.70 15.28 -12.41
N GLY A 107 -5.55 14.50 -13.07
CA GLY A 107 -6.83 14.02 -12.54
C GLY A 107 -6.77 12.58 -12.02
N HIS A 108 -7.89 11.86 -12.15
CA HIS A 108 -8.04 10.50 -11.63
C HIS A 108 -6.93 9.52 -12.05
N MET A 109 -6.53 9.59 -13.31
CA MET A 109 -5.40 8.82 -13.86
C MET A 109 -4.13 9.68 -13.87
N THR A 110 -3.70 10.20 -12.70
CA THR A 110 -2.58 11.16 -12.59
C THR A 110 -1.29 10.66 -13.25
N TYR A 111 -1.05 9.35 -13.26
CA TYR A 111 0.11 8.74 -13.93
C TYR A 111 0.16 8.97 -15.45
N SER A 112 -0.96 9.37 -16.07
CA SER A 112 -1.02 9.74 -17.48
C SER A 112 -0.59 11.19 -17.74
N SER A 113 -0.53 12.06 -16.73
CA SER A 113 0.01 13.43 -16.86
C SER A 113 1.53 13.36 -17.00
N GLU A 114 2.06 14.06 -18.00
CA GLU A 114 3.51 14.16 -18.25
C GLU A 114 4.22 14.83 -17.06
N GLU A 115 3.60 15.87 -16.51
CA GLU A 115 4.09 16.63 -15.37
C GLU A 115 4.20 15.76 -14.11
N ALA A 116 3.27 14.82 -13.93
CA ALA A 116 3.26 13.89 -12.81
C ALA A 116 4.27 12.74 -12.93
N ARG A 117 4.65 12.31 -14.14
CA ARG A 117 5.46 11.09 -14.34
C ARG A 117 6.77 11.10 -13.58
N LYS A 118 7.57 12.15 -13.75
CA LYS A 118 8.89 12.26 -13.09
C LYS A 118 8.75 12.29 -11.56
N PRO A 119 7.98 13.19 -10.94
CA PRO A 119 7.86 13.22 -9.49
C PRO A 119 7.19 11.96 -8.91
N LEU A 120 6.19 11.39 -9.58
CA LEU A 120 5.56 10.13 -9.15
C LEU A 120 6.55 8.97 -9.16
N LYS A 121 7.34 8.84 -10.23
CA LYS A 121 8.42 7.84 -10.31
C LYS A 121 9.46 8.04 -9.21
N GLU A 122 9.86 9.27 -8.91
CA GLU A 122 10.80 9.55 -7.82
C GLU A 122 10.23 9.14 -6.45
N MET A 123 8.93 9.36 -6.21
CA MET A 123 8.26 8.90 -5.00
C MET A 123 8.23 7.36 -4.91
N LEU A 124 7.89 6.68 -6.01
CA LEU A 124 7.89 5.21 -6.06
C LEU A 124 9.30 4.64 -5.87
N ASN A 125 10.33 5.26 -6.46
CA ASN A 125 11.72 4.86 -6.25
C ASN A 125 12.10 4.94 -4.77
N LYS A 126 11.71 6.01 -4.06
CA LYS A 126 11.93 6.15 -2.61
C LYS A 126 11.16 5.10 -1.81
N PHE A 127 9.91 4.81 -2.21
CA PHE A 127 9.08 3.80 -1.56
C PHE A 127 9.69 2.40 -1.65
N TYR A 128 10.11 1.99 -2.85
CA TYR A 128 10.71 0.68 -3.11
C TYR A 128 12.20 0.60 -2.78
N ALA A 129 12.85 1.71 -2.40
CA ALA A 129 14.24 1.67 -1.97
C ALA A 129 14.41 0.75 -0.74
N PRO A 130 15.48 -0.07 -0.70
CA PRO A 130 15.80 -0.88 0.47
C PRO A 130 15.95 -0.03 1.75
N PRO A 131 15.58 -0.58 2.93
CA PRO A 131 14.90 -1.87 3.11
C PRO A 131 13.47 -1.82 2.56
N TYR A 132 12.99 -2.92 1.96
CA TYR A 132 11.62 -2.99 1.43
C TYR A 132 10.54 -2.91 2.53
N ALA A 133 10.95 -3.15 3.78
CA ALA A 133 10.15 -2.89 4.98
C ALA A 133 10.26 -1.43 5.41
N GLY A 134 9.16 -0.87 5.94
CA GLY A 134 9.09 0.48 6.48
C GLY A 134 10.06 0.68 7.63
N PRO A 135 10.25 1.93 8.10
CA PRO A 135 11.05 2.17 9.28
C PRO A 135 10.48 1.33 10.42
N GLY A 136 11.14 0.20 10.70
CA GLY A 136 10.76 -0.66 11.81
C GLY A 136 10.83 0.19 13.07
N LEU A 137 9.84 0.05 13.95
CA LEU A 137 9.99 0.54 15.31
C LEU A 137 11.38 0.13 15.81
N PRO A 138 12.11 1.00 16.54
CA PRO A 138 13.35 0.60 17.19
C PRO A 138 13.04 -0.69 17.92
N ARG A 139 13.77 -1.78 17.61
CA ARG A 139 13.56 -3.06 18.27
C ARG A 139 13.57 -2.79 19.77
N LEU A 140 12.41 -2.87 20.41
CA LEU A 140 12.35 -2.92 21.86
C LEU A 140 13.28 -4.06 22.23
N GLY A 141 14.38 -3.73 22.91
CA GLY A 141 15.39 -4.70 23.31
C GLY A 141 14.69 -5.87 24.01
N PRO A 142 15.30 -7.08 23.99
CA PRO A 142 14.65 -8.29 24.49
C PRO A 142 14.04 -8.00 25.86
N CYS A 143 12.74 -8.25 26.01
CA CYS A 143 12.08 -8.16 27.30
C CYS A 143 12.93 -8.96 28.29
N ARG A 144 13.62 -8.26 29.21
CA ARG A 144 14.30 -8.91 30.33
C ARG A 144 13.21 -9.52 31.18
N CYS A 145 12.87 -10.77 30.89
CA CYS A 145 12.16 -11.63 31.82
C CYS A 145 13.10 -11.78 33.01
N ASN A 146 12.85 -11.00 34.06
CA ASN A 146 13.63 -11.02 35.28
C ASN A 146 13.32 -12.33 36.01
N ARG A 147 13.93 -13.43 35.56
CA ARG A 147 13.85 -14.73 36.21
C ARG A 147 14.74 -14.65 37.46
N ARG A 148 14.18 -14.13 38.56
CA ARG A 148 14.72 -14.37 39.90
C ARG A 148 14.81 -15.88 40.11
N ARG A 149 16.02 -16.44 40.05
CA ARG A 149 16.34 -17.66 40.78
C ARG A 149 17.38 -17.31 41.82
N GLN A 150 16.96 -17.50 43.06
CA GLN A 150 17.79 -17.49 44.26
C GLN A 150 18.83 -18.61 44.18
N GLY A 151 20.02 -18.40 44.75
CA GLY A 151 20.81 -19.48 45.36
C GLY A 151 22.26 -19.69 44.87
N ALA A 152 23.19 -19.16 45.67
CA ALA A 152 24.42 -19.79 46.20
C ALA A 152 25.76 -19.83 45.42
N ALA A 153 26.79 -19.32 46.14
CA ALA A 153 28.23 -19.67 46.19
C ALA A 153 29.11 -19.33 44.95
N SER A 154 30.36 -18.85 45.02
CA SER A 154 31.40 -18.69 46.06
C SER A 154 32.52 -17.74 45.52
N VAL A 155 33.12 -16.95 46.42
CA VAL A 155 34.54 -16.48 46.58
C VAL A 155 35.51 -16.69 45.38
N ALA A 156 36.28 -15.71 44.87
CA ALA A 156 37.47 -15.07 45.50
C ALA A 156 37.99 -13.81 44.75
N PRO A 157 38.90 -12.99 45.33
CA PRO A 157 39.35 -11.67 44.84
C PRO A 157 40.78 -11.67 44.22
N PHE A 158 41.33 -10.46 44.03
CA PHE A 158 42.66 -10.01 43.53
C PHE A 158 42.62 -9.49 42.08
N ALA A 159 43.10 -8.28 41.76
CA ALA A 159 43.81 -7.22 42.49
C ALA A 159 43.46 -5.85 41.86
#